data_AF-A0A429ZVK9-F1
#
_entry.id   AF-A0A429ZVK9-F1
#
_cell.length_a   1.000
_cell.length_b   1.000
_cell.length_c   1.000
_cell.angle_alpha   90.00
_cell.angle_beta   90.00
_cell.angle_gamma   90.00
#
_symmetry.space_group_name_H-M   'P 1'
#
loop_
_entity.id
_entity.type
_entity.pdbx_description
1 polymer ?
#
loop_
_entity_poly.entity_id
_entity_poly.type
_entity_poly.pdbx_seq_one_letter_code
_entity_poly.pdbx_strand_id
1 'polypeptide(L)'
;MDYLGLSKIMKAIAEPNRLQILDMISTGEKCACDILDNFDFTQPTLSHHMKVLIEAGVVTARKEGKWQYYSLVTENIEEFQELIHQILNIKQKEGVM
;
A
#
# COMPACT_ATOMS: atom_id res chain seq x y z
N MET A 1 17.42 -10.22 3.93
CA MET A 1 15.98 -9.94 4.04
C MET A 1 15.82 -8.70 4.90
N ASP A 2 15.28 -7.63 4.31
CA ASP A 2 15.06 -6.37 5.02
C ASP A 2 13.76 -6.42 5.83
N TYR A 3 13.85 -6.89 7.07
CA TYR A 3 12.71 -6.94 7.97
C TYR A 3 12.24 -5.55 8.43
N LEU A 4 13.11 -4.53 8.37
CA LEU A 4 12.75 -3.17 8.77
C LEU A 4 11.86 -2.53 7.70
N GLY A 5 12.24 -2.63 6.43
CA GLY A 5 11.42 -2.22 5.29
C GLY A 5 10.08 -2.95 5.25
N LEU A 6 10.10 -4.28 5.40
CA LEU A 6 8.88 -5.09 5.43
C LEU A 6 7.93 -4.66 6.57
N SER A 7 8.44 -4.48 7.78
CA SER A 7 7.65 -4.03 8.94
C SER A 7 7.04 -2.63 8.71
N LYS A 8 7.78 -1.73 8.06
CA LYS A 8 7.29 -0.39 7.70
C LYS A 8 6.09 -0.47 6.76
N ILE A 9 6.17 -1.29 5.71
CA ILE A 9 5.06 -1.52 4.76
C ILE A 9 3.87 -2.15 5.48
N MET A 10 4.09 -3.22 6.24
CA MET A 10 3.03 -3.91 6.98
C MET A 10 2.30 -2.97 7.94
N LYS A 11 3.04 -2.14 8.69
CA LYS A 11 2.45 -1.14 9.60
C LYS A 11 1.67 -0.07 8.85
N ALA A 12 2.15 0.35 7.67
CA ALA A 12 1.43 1.28 6.83
C ALA A 12 0.12 0.65 6.34
N ILE A 13 0.11 -0.56 5.80
CA ILE A 13 -1.11 -1.15 5.25
C ILE A 13 -2.08 -1.71 6.31
N ALA A 14 -1.64 -1.94 7.55
CA ALA A 14 -2.48 -2.48 8.64
C ALA A 14 -3.47 -1.45 9.22
N GLU A 15 -4.24 -0.78 8.37
CA GLU A 15 -5.33 0.10 8.76
C GLU A 15 -6.46 0.06 7.71
N PRO A 16 -7.74 -0.05 8.13
CA PRO A 16 -8.85 -0.33 7.21
C PRO A 16 -9.00 0.65 6.05
N ASN A 17 -8.95 1.96 6.31
CA ASN A 17 -9.14 2.96 5.25
C ASN A 17 -7.99 2.90 4.24
N ARG A 18 -6.75 2.68 4.70
CA ARG A 18 -5.61 2.50 3.80
C ARG A 18 -5.71 1.23 2.96
N LEU A 19 -6.21 0.12 3.50
CA LEU A 19 -6.47 -1.07 2.68
C LEU A 19 -7.50 -0.80 1.58
N GLN A 20 -8.59 -0.11 1.92
CA GLN A 20 -9.60 0.27 0.93
C GLN A 20 -9.04 1.23 -0.12
N ILE A 21 -8.25 2.23 0.27
CA ILE A 21 -7.54 3.11 -0.67
C ILE A 21 -6.66 2.31 -1.63
N LEU A 22 -5.86 1.38 -1.11
CA LEU A 22 -4.96 0.54 -1.90
C LEU A 22 -5.74 -0.34 -2.89
N ASP A 23 -6.87 -0.91 -2.47
CA ASP A 23 -7.78 -1.66 -3.34
C ASP A 23 -8.31 -0.79 -4.49
N MET A 24 -8.76 0.43 -4.19
CA MET A 24 -9.27 1.36 -5.21
C MET A 24 -8.23 1.69 -6.30
N ILE A 25 -6.99 1.98 -5.89
CA ILE A 25 -5.90 2.34 -6.82
C ILE A 25 -5.20 1.13 -7.45
N SER A 26 -5.51 -0.09 -7.00
CA SER A 26 -4.99 -1.32 -7.61
C SER A 26 -5.46 -1.52 -9.04
N THR A 27 -6.60 -0.90 -9.39
CA THR A 27 -7.19 -0.92 -10.75
C THR A 27 -6.61 0.15 -11.68
N GLY A 28 -5.70 1.00 -11.18
CA GLY A 28 -5.10 2.11 -11.91
C GLY A 28 -5.06 3.40 -11.10
N GLU A 29 -4.42 4.42 -11.69
CA GLU A 29 -4.29 5.74 -11.09
C GLU A 29 -5.68 6.37 -10.79
N LYS A 30 -5.85 6.98 -9.61
CA LYS A 30 -7.10 7.66 -9.21
C LYS A 30 -6.83 9.08 -8.71
N CYS A 31 -7.75 10.01 -8.96
CA CYS A 31 -7.72 11.35 -8.37
C CYS A 31 -7.94 11.27 -6.86
N ALA A 32 -7.31 12.16 -6.09
CA ALA A 32 -7.61 12.37 -4.68
C ALA A 32 -9.11 12.64 -4.43
N CYS A 33 -9.75 13.35 -5.36
CA CYS A 33 -11.18 13.64 -5.34
C CYS A 33 -12.03 12.36 -5.44
N ASP A 34 -11.80 11.53 -6.46
CA ASP A 34 -12.49 10.24 -6.63
C ASP A 34 -12.29 9.32 -5.41
N ILE A 35 -11.10 9.35 -4.81
CA ILE A 35 -10.82 8.58 -3.59
C ILE A 35 -11.65 9.12 -2.42
N LEU A 36 -11.62 10.43 -2.19
CA LEU A 36 -12.31 11.08 -1.08
C LEU A 36 -13.83 10.82 -1.11
N ASP A 37 -14.44 10.78 -2.30
CA ASP A 37 -15.88 10.54 -2.48
C ASP A 37 -16.34 9.16 -1.96
N ASN A 38 -15.42 8.24 -1.66
CA ASN A 38 -15.70 6.91 -1.12
C ASN A 38 -15.57 6.83 0.41
N PHE A 39 -15.28 7.93 1.11
CA PHE A 39 -15.05 7.95 2.54
C PHE A 39 -15.79 9.07 3.27
N ASP A 40 -16.21 8.79 4.51
CA ASP A 40 -16.84 9.75 5.42
C ASP A 40 -15.82 10.64 6.16
N PHE A 41 -14.59 10.77 5.65
CA PHE A 41 -13.55 11.61 6.25
C PHE A 41 -13.19 12.82 5.39
N THR A 42 -12.42 13.74 5.99
CA THR A 42 -12.02 14.99 5.36
C THR A 42 -10.75 14.84 4.48
N GLN A 43 -10.53 15.79 3.58
CA GLN A 43 -9.30 15.86 2.78
C GLN A 43 -8.00 15.84 3.61
N PRO A 44 -7.87 16.55 4.76
CA PRO A 44 -6.71 16.40 5.64
C PRO A 44 -6.44 14.94 6.08
N THR A 45 -7.50 14.19 6.38
CA THR A 45 -7.40 12.78 6.75
C THR A 45 -6.91 11.93 5.58
N LEU A 46 -7.45 12.14 4.38
CA LEU A 46 -6.96 11.48 3.15
C LEU A 46 -5.48 11.77 2.92
N SER A 47 -5.08 13.04 3.01
CA SER A 47 -3.69 13.45 2.83
C SER A 47 -2.76 12.79 3.85
N HIS A 48 -3.22 12.58 5.09
CA HIS A 48 -2.47 11.85 6.11
C HIS A 48 -2.28 10.38 5.71
N HIS A 49 -3.36 9.69 5.30
CA HIS A 49 -3.28 8.31 4.82
C HIS A 49 -2.32 8.16 3.64
N MET A 50 -2.42 9.05 2.64
CA MET A 50 -1.57 9.04 1.46
C MET A 50 -0.11 9.30 1.82
N LYS A 51 0.17 10.24 2.74
CA LYS A 51 1.53 10.48 3.21
C LYS A 51 2.15 9.24 3.84
N VAL A 52 1.41 8.53 4.69
CA VAL A 52 1.89 7.29 5.33
C VAL A 52 2.20 6.21 4.27
N LEU A 53 1.33 6.05 3.27
CA LEU A 53 1.54 5.07 2.19
C LEU A 53 2.73 5.44 1.28
N ILE A 54 2.92 6.72 0.98
CA ILE A 54 4.06 7.22 0.21
C ILE A 54 5.36 7.05 0.99
N GLU A 55 5.38 7.40 2.28
CA GLU A 55 6.56 7.20 3.12
C GLU A 55 6.93 5.73 3.26
N ALA A 56 5.94 4.83 3.24
CA ALA A 56 6.16 3.39 3.21
C ALA A 56 6.61 2.86 1.84
N GLY A 57 6.55 3.67 0.78
CA GLY A 57 7.00 3.31 -0.56
C GLY A 57 5.98 2.52 -1.38
N VAL A 58 4.75 2.33 -0.92
CA VAL A 58 3.74 1.52 -1.64
C VAL A 58 2.89 2.35 -2.60
N VAL A 59 2.84 3.67 -2.41
CA VAL A 59 2.06 4.59 -3.24
C VAL A 59 2.97 5.69 -3.75
N THR A 60 2.77 6.10 -4.99
CA THR A 60 3.34 7.32 -5.56
C THR A 60 2.23 8.32 -5.86
N ALA A 61 2.63 9.58 -6.05
CA ALA A 61 1.68 10.65 -6.30
C ALA A 61 2.17 11.54 -7.44
N ARG A 62 1.27 11.83 -8.38
CA ARG A 62 1.50 12.69 -9.53
C ARG A 62 0.56 13.87 -9.49
N LYS A 63 1.02 15.04 -9.89
CA LYS A 63 0.17 16.23 -9.99
C LYS A 63 -0.17 16.51 -11.44
N GLU A 64 -1.45 16.71 -11.73
CA GLU A 64 -1.92 17.15 -13.05
C GLU A 64 -2.89 18.33 -12.86
N GLY A 65 -2.44 19.52 -13.26
CA GLY A 65 -3.15 20.77 -13.00
C GLY A 65 -3.32 21.04 -11.50
N LYS A 66 -4.57 21.08 -11.04
CA LYS A 66 -4.92 21.28 -9.62
C LYS A 66 -5.12 19.96 -8.86
N TRP A 67 -5.14 18.84 -9.57
CA TRP A 67 -5.50 17.54 -9.02
C TRP A 67 -4.26 16.73 -8.68
N GLN A 68 -4.35 15.98 -7.59
CA GLN A 68 -3.36 15.00 -7.18
C GLN A 68 -3.89 13.62 -7.55
N TYR A 69 -3.05 12.80 -8.15
CA TYR A 69 -3.35 11.45 -8.57
C TYR A 69 -2.44 10.47 -7.82
N TYR A 70 -2.97 9.31 -7.49
CA TYR A 70 -2.26 8.27 -6.74
C TYR A 70 -2.29 6.94 -7.48
N SER A 71 -1.17 6.23 -7.43
CA SER A 71 -0.99 4.91 -8.02
C SER A 71 -0.06 4.06 -7.14
N LEU A 72 -0.15 2.74 -7.29
CA LEU A 72 0.77 1.83 -6.63
C LEU A 72 2.18 1.96 -7.23
N VAL A 73 3.19 1.77 -6.39
CA VAL A 73 4.58 1.61 -6.85
C VAL A 73 4.80 0.13 -7.17
N THR A 74 4.65 -0.24 -8.44
CA THR A 74 4.64 -1.64 -8.88
C THR A 74 5.85 -2.42 -8.38
N GLU A 75 7.06 -1.87 -8.52
CA GLU A 75 8.29 -2.54 -8.11
C GLU A 75 8.30 -2.90 -6.61
N ASN A 76 7.84 -1.99 -5.75
CA ASN A 76 7.84 -2.20 -4.31
C ASN A 76 6.72 -3.16 -3.87
N ILE A 77 5.61 -3.20 -4.60
CA ILE A 77 4.51 -4.15 -4.35
C ILE A 77 4.95 -5.57 -4.73
N GLU A 78 5.61 -5.74 -5.87
CA GLU A 78 6.14 -7.05 -6.29
C GLU A 78 7.17 -7.57 -5.27
N GLU A 79 8.12 -6.74 -4.85
CA GLU A 79 9.09 -7.11 -3.81
C GLU A 79 8.39 -7.46 -2.49
N PHE A 80 7.40 -6.69 -2.07
CA PHE A 80 6.62 -6.97 -0.86
C PHE A 80 5.89 -8.33 -0.94
N GLN A 81 5.26 -8.64 -2.07
CA GLN A 81 4.56 -9.90 -2.28
C GLN A 81 5.51 -11.10 -2.20
N GLU A 82 6.69 -11.00 -2.83
CA GLU A 82 7.72 -12.03 -2.78
C GLU A 82 8.22 -12.26 -1.35
N LEU A 83 8.52 -11.19 -0.61
CA LEU A 83 9.00 -11.26 0.77
C LEU A 83 7.96 -11.89 1.70
N ILE A 84 6.69 -11.47 1.60
CA ILE A 84 5.59 -12.05 2.38
C ILE A 84 5.43 -13.53 2.07
N HIS A 85 5.47 -13.91 0.79
CA HIS A 85 5.40 -15.31 0.39
C HIS A 85 6.54 -16.12 1.02
N GLN A 86 7.76 -15.60 1.01
CA GLN A 86 8.93 -16.28 1.59
C GLN A 86 8.80 -16.51 3.10
N ILE A 87 8.32 -15.51 3.87
CA ILE A 87 8.27 -15.61 5.34
C ILE A 87 7.03 -16.35 5.86
N LEU A 88 5.93 -16.36 5.11
CA LEU A 88 4.70 -17.07 5.46
C LEU A 88 4.58 -18.43 4.74
N ASN A 89 5.63 -18.89 4.08
CA ASN A 89 5.64 -20.21 3.45
C ASN A 89 5.70 -21.33 4.50
N ILE A 90 4.75 -22.26 4.44
CA ILE A 90 4.75 -23.46 5.27
C ILE A 90 5.78 -24.44 4.72
N LYS A 91 6.93 -24.53 5.39
CA LYS A 91 7.92 -25.57 5.09
C LYS A 91 7.38 -26.91 5.60
N GLN A 92 7.19 -27.87 4.69
CA GLN A 92 6.97 -29.25 5.10
C GLN A 92 8.20 -29.71 5.88
N LYS A 93 8.01 -30.25 7.09
CA LYS A 93 9.07 -31.02 7.75
C LYS A 93 9.33 -32.22 6.86
N GLU A 94 10.55 -32.35 6.33
CA GLU A 94 11.02 -33.64 5.82
C GLU A 94 10.76 -34.68 6.91
N GLY A 95 9.96 -35.70 6.55
CA GLY A 95 9.64 -36.79 7.45
C GLY A 95 10.93 -37.45 7.88
N VAL A 96 11.26 -37.33 9.16
CA VAL A 96 12.21 -38.23 9.81
C VAL A 96 11.54 -39.60 9.78
N MET A 97 12.09 -40.48 8.94
CA MET A 97 11.90 -41.93 9.04
C MET A 97 13.22 -42.54 9.47
#